data_AF-A0A7Z9UTE4-F1
#
_entry.id   AF-A0A7Z9UTE4-F1
#
_cell.length_a   1.000
_cell.length_b   1.000
_cell.length_c   1.000
_cell.angle_alpha   90.00
_cell.angle_beta   90.00
_cell.angle_gamma   90.00
#
_symmetry.space_group_name_H-M   'P 1'
#
loop_
_entity.id
_entity.type
_entity.pdbx_description
1 polymer ?
#
loop_
_entity_poly.entity_id
_entity_poly.type
_entity_poly.pdbx_seq_one_letter_code
_entity_poly.pdbx_strand_id
1 'polypeptide(L)'
;MASVRQTNAGTCFKEFRENWVKAHPCFGNRKNCGFRKRVLDKGRYERFIALARIFLHTVQGRKRIEGLFASHTLEDQQHYFDTMWDTRRWRSIFKIFFNKKVLAKRGLSPDYFHFDDGTESFVESFYRRSKHAMTELPIEGNYFLSQYLLGRYQTEMEIPDYLRLENFKTIQSRLDKIQIVTADVKKWLASREPTSIDCLSLSNICELMSIEETATTFEEVSRTARKGAWICFRNLMIPKNCSGFFVQSD
;
A
#
# COMPACT_ATOMS: atom_id res chain seq x y z
N MET A 1 -29.50 18.38 -32.76
CA MET A 1 -28.19 18.36 -33.45
C MET A 1 -27.14 18.89 -32.49
N ALA A 2 -26.23 18.03 -32.02
CA ALA A 2 -25.15 18.44 -31.13
C ALA A 2 -23.92 18.83 -31.98
N SER A 3 -23.38 20.03 -31.75
CA SER A 3 -22.12 20.46 -32.37
C SER A 3 -20.94 20.06 -31.50
N VAL A 4 -19.93 19.46 -32.12
CA VAL A 4 -18.61 19.18 -31.53
C VAL A 4 -17.90 20.49 -31.17
N ARG A 5 -17.31 20.56 -29.97
CA ARG A 5 -16.24 21.52 -29.66
C ARG A 5 -14.96 20.77 -29.33
N GLN A 6 -14.01 20.83 -30.26
CA GLN A 6 -12.61 20.53 -30.06
C GLN A 6 -11.97 21.69 -29.27
N THR A 7 -11.24 21.41 -28.20
CA THR A 7 -10.33 22.38 -27.59
C THR A 7 -8.96 21.77 -27.39
N ASN A 8 -7.97 22.43 -28.01
CA ASN A 8 -6.57 22.04 -28.11
C ASN A 8 -5.90 21.87 -26.74
N ALA A 9 -5.27 20.70 -26.52
CA ALA A 9 -4.54 20.32 -25.32
C ALA A 9 -3.19 21.06 -25.09
N GLY A 10 -2.86 22.06 -25.92
CA GLY A 10 -1.55 22.74 -25.89
C GLY A 10 -1.44 23.90 -24.90
N THR A 11 -2.55 24.55 -24.55
CA THR A 11 -2.53 25.83 -23.83
C THR A 11 -2.49 25.67 -22.30
N CYS A 12 -3.14 24.62 -21.78
CA CYS A 12 -3.29 24.39 -20.33
C CYS A 12 -1.96 23.94 -19.67
N PHE A 13 -1.10 23.22 -20.39
CA PHE A 13 0.22 22.80 -19.89
C PHE A 13 1.19 23.98 -19.72
N LYS A 14 1.01 25.05 -20.49
CA LYS A 14 1.85 26.25 -20.44
C LYS A 14 1.51 27.10 -19.21
N GLU A 15 0.22 27.26 -18.90
CA GLU A 15 -0.27 27.95 -17.69
C GLU A 15 0.08 27.20 -16.40
N PHE A 16 0.01 25.85 -16.41
CA PHE A 16 0.49 25.02 -15.30
C PHE A 16 1.98 25.25 -15.01
N ARG A 17 2.81 25.28 -16.07
CA ARG A 17 4.25 25.49 -15.93
C ARG A 17 4.59 26.90 -15.43
N GLU A 18 3.93 27.93 -15.95
CA GLU A 18 4.26 29.33 -15.62
C GLU A 18 3.86 29.69 -14.19
N ASN A 19 2.70 29.21 -13.71
CA ASN A 19 2.25 29.48 -12.33
C ASN A 19 3.04 28.66 -11.29
N TRP A 20 3.43 27.43 -11.64
CA TRP A 20 4.17 26.55 -10.73
C TRP A 20 5.64 26.95 -10.59
N VAL A 21 6.28 27.40 -11.69
CA VAL A 21 7.67 27.91 -11.68
C VAL A 21 7.78 29.26 -10.96
N LYS A 22 6.77 30.14 -11.04
CA LYS A 22 6.74 31.39 -10.29
C LYS A 22 6.64 31.17 -8.77
N ALA A 23 5.95 30.13 -8.35
CA ALA A 23 5.83 29.77 -6.93
C ALA A 23 7.09 29.06 -6.37
N HIS A 24 7.97 28.52 -7.22
CA HIS A 24 9.13 27.71 -6.81
C HIS A 24 10.36 27.95 -7.73
N PRO A 25 11.16 29.01 -7.47
CA PRO A 25 12.22 29.49 -8.39
C PRO A 25 13.32 28.46 -8.72
N CYS A 26 13.49 27.45 -7.87
CA CYS A 26 14.47 26.38 -8.02
C CYS A 26 14.08 25.31 -9.09
N PHE A 27 12.89 25.39 -9.69
CA PHE A 27 12.41 24.43 -10.69
C PHE A 27 12.52 24.90 -12.15
N GLY A 28 12.93 26.15 -12.40
CA GLY A 28 12.85 26.77 -13.72
C GLY A 28 13.99 26.47 -14.70
N ASN A 29 15.13 25.92 -14.25
CA ASN A 29 16.33 25.85 -15.09
C ASN A 29 16.54 24.43 -15.66
N ARG A 30 16.24 24.26 -16.95
CA ARG A 30 16.26 22.98 -17.71
C ARG A 30 17.59 22.20 -17.70
N LYS A 31 18.67 22.76 -17.16
CA LYS A 31 20.01 22.15 -17.20
C LYS A 31 20.40 21.33 -15.97
N ASN A 32 19.63 21.37 -14.87
CA ASN A 32 19.91 20.56 -13.67
C ASN A 32 18.77 19.58 -13.39
N CYS A 33 18.75 18.48 -14.16
CA CYS A 33 17.75 17.41 -14.04
C CYS A 33 18.01 16.54 -12.79
N GLY A 34 17.63 17.04 -11.60
CA GLY A 34 17.62 16.28 -10.35
C GLY A 34 16.23 15.78 -9.93
N PHE A 35 15.16 16.33 -10.53
CA PHE A 35 13.77 16.09 -10.14
C PHE A 35 13.02 15.06 -11.00
N ARG A 36 13.75 14.26 -11.79
CA ARG A 36 13.22 13.01 -12.38
C ARG A 36 13.02 11.87 -11.36
N LYS A 37 13.34 12.08 -10.08
CA LYS A 37 13.11 11.13 -8.97
C LYS A 37 11.78 11.46 -8.30
N ARG A 38 10.78 10.59 -8.46
CA ARG A 38 9.38 10.82 -8.04
C ARG A 38 9.30 10.96 -6.52
N VAL A 39 8.35 11.74 -6.00
CA VAL A 39 8.06 11.83 -4.55
C VAL A 39 7.83 10.44 -3.94
N LEU A 40 7.20 9.56 -4.71
CA LEU A 40 6.98 8.15 -4.38
C LEU A 40 8.28 7.36 -4.17
N ASP A 41 9.44 7.79 -4.70
CA ASP A 41 10.70 7.04 -4.57
C ASP A 41 11.56 7.51 -3.38
N LYS A 42 11.05 8.44 -2.58
CA LYS A 42 11.84 9.13 -1.55
C LYS A 42 11.71 8.52 -0.17
N GLY A 43 10.60 7.85 0.15
CA GLY A 43 10.40 7.21 1.44
C GLY A 43 11.29 5.98 1.62
N ARG A 44 11.52 5.62 2.89
CA ARG A 44 12.41 4.49 3.25
C ARG A 44 11.86 3.17 2.72
N TYR A 45 10.54 3.01 2.76
CA TYR A 45 9.85 1.81 2.31
C TYR A 45 9.93 1.66 0.79
N GLU A 46 9.73 2.74 0.04
CA GLU A 46 9.70 2.71 -1.42
C GLU A 46 11.10 2.47 -2.00
N ARG A 47 12.15 2.97 -1.33
CA ARG A 47 13.53 2.58 -1.64
C ARG A 47 13.77 1.08 -1.41
N PHE A 48 13.23 0.53 -0.31
CA PHE A 48 13.31 -0.90 -0.05
C PHE A 48 12.58 -1.71 -1.14
N ILE A 49 11.36 -1.32 -1.52
CA ILE A 49 10.61 -1.95 -2.60
C ILE A 49 11.33 -1.83 -3.94
N ALA A 50 11.96 -0.69 -4.24
CA ALA A 50 12.77 -0.54 -5.45
C ALA A 50 13.93 -1.53 -5.51
N LEU A 51 14.63 -1.76 -4.39
CA LEU A 51 15.69 -2.77 -4.30
C LEU A 51 15.12 -4.20 -4.43
N ALA A 52 14.02 -4.49 -3.74
CA ALA A 52 13.35 -5.79 -3.82
C ALA A 52 12.90 -6.11 -5.25
N ARG A 53 12.40 -5.11 -5.99
CA ARG A 53 12.02 -5.25 -7.40
C ARG A 53 13.22 -5.55 -8.29
N ILE A 54 14.36 -4.88 -8.12
CA ILE A 54 15.59 -5.20 -8.89
C ILE A 54 15.98 -6.66 -8.66
N PHE A 55 15.96 -7.10 -7.41
CA PHE A 55 16.24 -8.49 -7.06
C PHE A 55 15.22 -9.45 -7.70
N LEU A 56 13.93 -9.12 -7.65
CA LEU A 56 12.86 -9.90 -8.27
C LEU A 56 13.02 -10.02 -9.79
N HIS A 57 13.32 -8.92 -10.49
CA HIS A 57 13.60 -8.91 -11.93
C HIS A 57 14.82 -9.76 -12.27
N THR A 58 15.80 -9.85 -11.37
CA THR A 58 16.98 -10.72 -11.54
C THR A 58 16.60 -12.19 -11.39
N VAL A 59 15.72 -12.53 -10.44
CA VAL A 59 15.33 -13.92 -10.18
C VAL A 59 14.31 -14.45 -11.19
N GLN A 60 13.23 -13.70 -11.43
CA GLN A 60 12.15 -14.09 -12.32
C GLN A 60 12.44 -13.75 -13.78
N GLY A 61 13.20 -12.68 -14.04
CA GLY A 61 13.41 -12.17 -15.37
C GLY A 61 12.24 -11.31 -15.85
N ARG A 62 12.56 -10.28 -16.62
CA ARG A 62 11.60 -9.30 -17.13
C ARG A 62 10.44 -9.93 -17.91
N LYS A 63 10.72 -10.93 -18.76
CA LYS A 63 9.69 -11.62 -19.56
C LYS A 63 8.64 -12.31 -18.70
N ARG A 64 9.04 -12.95 -17.58
CA ARG A 64 8.09 -13.61 -16.67
C ARG A 64 7.18 -12.58 -16.00
N ILE A 65 7.77 -11.46 -15.60
CA ILE A 65 7.06 -10.36 -14.97
C ILE A 65 6.05 -9.75 -15.95
N GLU A 66 6.48 -9.34 -17.14
CA GLU A 66 5.60 -8.75 -18.15
C GLU A 66 4.52 -9.74 -18.62
N GLY A 67 4.82 -11.03 -18.74
CA GLY A 67 3.82 -12.02 -19.14
C GLY A 67 2.73 -12.27 -18.10
N LEU A 68 2.98 -12.03 -16.81
CA LEU A 68 1.92 -12.09 -15.80
C LEU A 68 0.87 -10.98 -16.04
N PHE A 69 1.32 -9.79 -16.46
CA PHE A 69 0.45 -8.66 -16.81
C PHE A 69 -0.21 -8.80 -18.20
N ALA A 70 0.12 -9.84 -18.96
CA ALA A 70 -0.52 -10.15 -20.23
C ALA A 70 -1.73 -11.09 -20.07
N SER A 71 -1.99 -11.61 -18.87
CA SER A 71 -3.18 -12.42 -18.57
C SER A 71 -4.43 -11.54 -18.52
N HIS A 72 -5.54 -12.03 -19.10
CA HIS A 72 -6.81 -11.29 -19.17
C HIS A 72 -7.92 -11.91 -18.30
N THR A 73 -7.71 -13.13 -17.80
CA THR A 73 -8.65 -13.85 -16.93
C THR A 73 -7.93 -14.42 -15.71
N LEU A 74 -8.67 -14.73 -14.64
CA LEU A 74 -8.10 -15.38 -13.46
C LEU A 74 -7.58 -16.79 -13.80
N GLU A 75 -8.25 -17.48 -14.72
CA GLU A 75 -7.81 -18.78 -15.23
C GLU A 75 -6.46 -18.67 -15.95
N ASP A 76 -6.29 -17.66 -16.81
CA ASP A 76 -5.00 -17.38 -17.48
C ASP A 76 -3.92 -16.99 -16.48
N GLN A 77 -4.27 -16.18 -15.46
CA GLN A 77 -3.34 -15.81 -14.38
C GLN A 77 -2.87 -17.04 -13.60
N GLN A 78 -3.80 -17.92 -13.19
CA GLN A 78 -3.50 -19.16 -12.48
C GLN A 78 -2.63 -20.08 -13.34
N HIS A 79 -3.01 -20.30 -14.61
CA HIS A 79 -2.24 -21.12 -15.54
C HIS A 79 -0.83 -20.57 -15.76
N TYR A 80 -0.70 -19.26 -15.98
CA TYR A 80 0.60 -18.61 -16.15
C TYR A 80 1.44 -18.70 -14.87
N PHE A 81 0.82 -18.56 -13.70
CA PHE A 81 1.53 -18.69 -12.43
C PHE A 81 2.12 -20.09 -12.28
N ASP A 82 1.31 -21.13 -12.46
CA ASP A 82 1.74 -22.52 -12.24
C ASP A 82 2.78 -23.00 -13.28
N THR A 83 2.67 -22.54 -14.53
CA THR A 83 3.54 -23.01 -15.62
C THR A 83 4.81 -22.17 -15.80
N MET A 84 4.73 -20.85 -15.59
CA MET A 84 5.81 -19.91 -15.94
C MET A 84 6.41 -19.22 -14.72
N TRP A 85 5.61 -18.86 -13.72
CA TRP A 85 6.03 -18.03 -12.59
C TRP A 85 6.62 -18.82 -11.41
N ASP A 86 5.98 -19.93 -11.03
CA ASP A 86 6.22 -20.66 -9.78
C ASP A 86 7.47 -21.55 -9.83
N THR A 87 8.61 -20.90 -10.04
CA THR A 87 9.90 -21.56 -10.18
C THR A 87 10.52 -21.91 -8.83
N ARG A 88 11.46 -22.85 -8.81
CA ARG A 88 12.28 -23.12 -7.61
C ARG A 88 13.01 -21.87 -7.10
N ARG A 89 13.41 -20.97 -8.00
CA ARG A 89 14.09 -19.72 -7.62
C ARG A 89 13.13 -18.74 -6.94
N TRP A 90 11.90 -18.61 -7.44
CA TRP A 90 10.81 -17.85 -6.82
C TRP A 90 10.54 -18.30 -5.39
N ARG A 91 10.30 -19.61 -5.20
CA ARG A 91 10.07 -20.20 -3.88
C ARG A 91 11.25 -19.98 -2.93
N SER A 92 12.48 -20.02 -3.44
CA SER A 92 13.69 -19.76 -2.64
C SER A 92 13.81 -18.31 -2.18
N ILE A 93 13.24 -17.32 -2.87
CA ILE A 93 13.19 -15.93 -2.39
C ILE A 93 12.55 -15.90 -1.01
N PHE A 94 11.38 -16.53 -0.86
CA PHE A 94 10.67 -16.52 0.41
C PHE A 94 11.49 -17.20 1.50
N LYS A 95 12.13 -18.33 1.20
CA LYS A 95 13.01 -19.05 2.14
C LYS A 95 14.22 -18.23 2.59
N ILE A 96 14.71 -17.30 1.77
CA ILE A 96 15.88 -16.46 2.09
C ILE A 96 15.46 -15.21 2.86
N PHE A 97 14.46 -14.48 2.35
CA PHE A 97 14.05 -13.20 2.93
C PHE A 97 13.19 -13.36 4.18
N PHE A 98 12.35 -14.39 4.22
CA PHE A 98 11.40 -14.63 5.31
C PHE A 98 11.87 -15.73 6.27
N ASN A 99 13.17 -16.05 6.25
CA ASN A 99 13.78 -16.91 7.24
C ASN A 99 13.83 -16.23 8.61
N LYS A 100 13.30 -16.89 9.65
CA LYS A 100 13.30 -16.38 11.04
C LYS A 100 14.69 -15.87 11.48
N LYS A 101 15.77 -16.58 11.14
CA LYS A 101 17.15 -16.19 11.52
C LYS A 101 17.62 -14.91 10.82
N VAL A 102 17.26 -14.73 9.55
CA VAL A 102 17.64 -13.54 8.76
C VAL A 102 16.87 -12.31 9.24
N LEU A 103 15.58 -12.48 9.52
CA LEU A 103 14.72 -11.40 10.00
C LEU A 103 15.05 -10.98 11.43
N ALA A 104 15.29 -11.93 12.34
CA ALA A 104 15.75 -11.64 13.71
C ALA A 104 17.08 -10.86 13.73
N LYS A 105 18.05 -11.24 12.87
CA LYS A 105 19.33 -10.53 12.75
C LYS A 105 19.20 -9.12 12.15
N ARG A 106 18.10 -8.80 11.47
CA ARG A 106 17.83 -7.49 10.84
C ARG A 106 16.92 -6.59 11.69
N GLY A 107 16.65 -6.95 12.95
CA GLY A 107 15.98 -6.07 13.91
C GLY A 107 14.45 -6.15 13.89
N LEU A 108 13.85 -7.18 13.28
CA LEU A 108 12.47 -7.55 13.61
C LEU A 108 12.48 -8.18 15.00
N SER A 109 11.75 -7.57 15.94
CA SER A 109 11.64 -8.08 17.31
C SER A 109 11.20 -9.55 17.29
N PRO A 110 11.76 -10.43 18.16
CA PRO A 110 11.28 -11.79 18.39
C PRO A 110 9.75 -11.89 18.52
N ASP A 111 9.10 -10.82 18.99
CA ASP A 111 7.64 -10.70 19.17
C ASP A 111 6.84 -10.94 17.88
N TYR A 112 7.41 -10.63 16.71
CA TYR A 112 6.79 -10.94 15.41
C TYR A 112 6.73 -12.45 15.13
N PHE A 113 7.57 -13.26 15.79
CA PHE A 113 7.64 -14.71 15.64
C PHE A 113 6.94 -15.46 16.77
N HIS A 114 6.57 -14.77 17.86
CA HIS A 114 5.89 -15.38 19.01
C HIS A 114 4.43 -15.75 18.73
N PHE A 115 3.82 -15.17 17.68
CA PHE A 115 2.44 -15.43 17.29
C PHE A 115 2.31 -16.17 15.95
N ASP A 116 3.42 -16.74 15.47
CA ASP A 116 3.39 -17.87 14.55
C ASP A 116 2.75 -19.01 15.37
N ASP A 117 1.44 -19.20 15.23
CA ASP A 117 0.58 -20.17 15.93
C ASP A 117 1.00 -21.64 15.74
N GLY A 118 2.20 -21.87 15.20
CA GLY A 118 2.81 -23.16 14.99
C GLY A 118 2.27 -23.88 13.77
N THR A 119 1.33 -23.29 13.02
CA THR A 119 0.63 -23.98 11.92
C THR A 119 1.23 -23.68 10.55
N GLU A 120 1.77 -22.48 10.31
CA GLU A 120 2.37 -22.09 9.03
C GLU A 120 3.62 -21.22 9.18
N SER A 121 4.77 -21.68 8.68
CA SER A 121 5.99 -20.87 8.69
C SER A 121 5.76 -19.51 7.99
N PHE A 122 6.32 -18.42 8.53
CA PHE A 122 6.28 -17.06 7.94
C PHE A 122 6.57 -17.05 6.41
N VAL A 123 7.45 -17.94 5.97
CA VAL A 123 7.76 -18.19 4.56
C VAL A 123 6.53 -18.62 3.75
N GLU A 124 5.77 -19.59 4.25
CA GLU A 124 4.58 -20.14 3.58
C GLU A 124 3.44 -19.12 3.54
N SER A 125 3.23 -18.39 4.65
CA SER A 125 2.18 -17.36 4.71
C SER A 125 2.40 -16.26 3.66
N PHE A 126 3.62 -15.73 3.55
CA PHE A 126 3.94 -14.71 2.52
C PHE A 126 3.91 -15.29 1.11
N TYR A 127 4.32 -16.55 0.93
CA TYR A 127 4.22 -17.23 -0.36
C TYR A 127 2.75 -17.37 -0.79
N ARG A 128 1.87 -17.86 0.09
CA ARG A 128 0.43 -18.00 -0.19
C ARG A 128 -0.22 -16.66 -0.51
N ARG A 129 0.04 -15.61 0.29
CA ARG A 129 -0.48 -14.26 0.02
C ARG A 129 0.01 -13.72 -1.32
N SER A 130 1.27 -13.97 -1.67
CA SER A 130 1.81 -13.57 -2.98
C SER A 130 1.16 -14.34 -4.12
N LYS A 131 0.91 -15.66 -3.94
CA LYS A 131 0.17 -16.47 -4.92
C LYS A 131 -1.24 -15.93 -5.08
N HIS A 132 -2.01 -15.82 -4.00
CA HIS A 132 -3.36 -15.28 -4.00
C HIS A 132 -3.44 -13.93 -4.72
N ALA A 133 -2.54 -12.99 -4.40
CA ALA A 133 -2.52 -11.69 -5.08
C ALA A 133 -2.30 -11.81 -6.59
N MET A 134 -1.50 -12.77 -7.05
CA MET A 134 -1.17 -12.97 -8.46
C MET A 134 -2.17 -13.84 -9.23
N THR A 135 -2.97 -14.66 -8.54
CA THR A 135 -3.83 -15.67 -9.19
C THR A 135 -5.32 -15.56 -8.89
N GLU A 136 -5.70 -14.95 -7.77
CA GLU A 136 -7.10 -14.86 -7.33
C GLU A 136 -7.63 -13.43 -7.37
N LEU A 137 -6.74 -12.43 -7.42
CA LEU A 137 -7.11 -11.03 -7.67
C LEU A 137 -6.84 -10.67 -9.13
N PRO A 138 -7.78 -9.98 -9.82
CA PRO A 138 -7.53 -9.49 -11.16
C PRO A 138 -6.27 -8.63 -11.21
N ILE A 139 -5.39 -8.91 -12.18
CA ILE A 139 -4.17 -8.12 -12.34
C ILE A 139 -4.45 -6.77 -13.01
N GLU A 140 -5.46 -6.73 -13.88
CA GLU A 140 -6.01 -5.49 -14.43
C GLU A 140 -6.57 -4.63 -13.29
N GLY A 141 -6.23 -3.34 -13.29
CA GLY A 141 -6.60 -2.43 -12.19
C GLY A 141 -5.78 -2.58 -10.91
N ASN A 142 -4.97 -3.64 -10.74
CA ASN A 142 -4.17 -3.84 -9.54
C ASN A 142 -2.89 -3.00 -9.54
N TYR A 143 -3.08 -1.72 -9.22
CA TYR A 143 -2.00 -0.74 -9.18
C TYR A 143 -0.96 -1.04 -8.09
N PHE A 144 -1.30 -1.83 -7.06
CA PHE A 144 -0.34 -2.30 -6.07
C PHE A 144 0.66 -3.26 -6.71
N LEU A 145 0.18 -4.34 -7.36
CA LEU A 145 1.05 -5.28 -8.06
C LEU A 145 1.89 -4.58 -9.13
N SER A 146 1.30 -3.65 -9.88
CA SER A 146 2.02 -2.83 -10.85
C SER A 146 3.20 -2.08 -10.22
N GLN A 147 2.99 -1.45 -9.06
CA GLN A 147 4.08 -0.78 -8.34
C GLN A 147 5.13 -1.75 -7.78
N TYR A 148 4.73 -2.86 -7.17
CA TYR A 148 5.67 -3.84 -6.62
C TYR A 148 6.49 -4.54 -7.71
N LEU A 149 5.86 -4.96 -8.80
CA LEU A 149 6.47 -5.79 -9.84
C LEU A 149 7.11 -4.94 -10.96
N LEU A 150 6.46 -3.86 -11.40
CA LEU A 150 6.92 -3.02 -12.52
C LEU A 150 7.57 -1.71 -12.06
N GLY A 151 7.27 -1.23 -10.85
CA GLY A 151 7.74 0.07 -10.36
C GLY A 151 7.11 1.26 -11.09
N ARG A 152 5.98 1.02 -11.76
CA ARG A 152 5.18 2.02 -12.48
C ARG A 152 3.73 1.58 -12.52
N TYR A 153 2.84 2.53 -12.75
CA TYR A 153 1.45 2.24 -13.12
C TYR A 153 1.39 1.90 -14.61
N GLN A 154 0.46 1.03 -15.01
CA GLN A 154 0.32 0.65 -16.40
C GLN A 154 -0.42 1.71 -17.22
N THR A 155 -1.46 2.29 -16.64
CA THR A 155 -2.29 3.31 -17.28
C THR A 155 -2.60 4.46 -16.30
N GLU A 156 -3.15 5.55 -16.80
CA GLU A 156 -3.63 6.67 -15.97
C GLU A 156 -4.91 6.35 -15.18
N MET A 157 -5.62 5.27 -15.56
CA MET A 157 -6.81 4.81 -14.86
C MET A 157 -6.48 3.80 -13.75
N GLU A 158 -5.38 3.05 -13.92
CA GLU A 158 -4.85 2.10 -12.93
C GLU A 158 -3.89 2.77 -11.94
N ILE A 159 -4.37 3.83 -11.30
CA ILE A 159 -3.66 4.56 -10.25
C ILE A 159 -4.56 4.73 -9.02
N PRO A 160 -3.99 4.88 -7.81
CA PRO A 160 -4.76 5.26 -6.63
C PRO A 160 -5.63 6.49 -6.87
N ASP A 161 -6.82 6.53 -6.27
CA ASP A 161 -7.78 7.62 -6.46
C ASP A 161 -7.20 9.00 -6.16
N TYR A 162 -6.31 9.10 -5.17
CA TYR A 162 -5.66 10.36 -4.82
C TYR A 162 -4.67 10.88 -5.87
N LEU A 163 -4.29 10.05 -6.85
CA LEU A 163 -3.46 10.43 -7.99
C LEU A 163 -4.27 10.73 -9.25
N ARG A 164 -5.57 10.43 -9.28
CA ARG A 164 -6.43 10.71 -10.44
C ARG A 164 -6.68 12.21 -10.57
N LEU A 165 -6.51 12.73 -11.79
CA LEU A 165 -6.59 14.16 -12.07
C LEU A 165 -7.96 14.75 -11.70
N GLU A 166 -9.03 14.00 -11.96
CA GLU A 166 -10.41 14.37 -11.60
C GLU A 166 -10.61 14.60 -10.10
N ASN A 167 -9.85 13.91 -9.24
CA ASN A 167 -9.94 14.04 -7.79
C ASN A 167 -9.09 15.20 -7.24
N PHE A 168 -8.19 15.76 -8.04
CA PHE A 168 -7.22 16.76 -7.58
C PHE A 168 -7.89 17.98 -6.95
N LYS A 169 -8.88 18.59 -7.63
CA LYS A 169 -9.57 19.78 -7.12
C LYS A 169 -10.29 19.51 -5.80
N THR A 170 -10.93 18.34 -5.69
CA THR A 170 -11.65 17.92 -4.49
C THR A 170 -10.71 17.71 -3.29
N ILE A 171 -9.54 17.10 -3.52
CA ILE A 171 -8.55 16.90 -2.47
C ILE A 171 -7.97 18.25 -2.05
N GLN A 172 -7.57 19.08 -3.02
CA GLN A 172 -7.00 20.40 -2.77
C GLN A 172 -7.92 21.29 -1.94
N SER A 173 -9.23 21.30 -2.24
CA SER A 173 -10.21 22.13 -1.53
C SER A 173 -10.59 21.62 -0.13
N ARG A 174 -9.99 20.51 0.33
CA ARG A 174 -10.28 19.89 1.63
C ARG A 174 -9.03 19.72 2.49
N LEU A 175 -7.88 20.24 2.05
CA LEU A 175 -6.62 20.12 2.80
C LEU A 175 -6.70 20.81 4.17
N ASP A 176 -7.53 21.85 4.30
CA ASP A 176 -7.85 22.55 5.55
C ASP A 176 -8.54 21.65 6.59
N LYS A 177 -9.15 20.55 6.16
CA LYS A 177 -9.80 19.56 7.04
C LYS A 177 -8.84 18.51 7.58
N ILE A 178 -7.59 18.49 7.11
CA ILE A 178 -6.59 17.50 7.52
C ILE A 178 -5.77 18.09 8.66
N GLN A 179 -5.85 17.45 9.83
CA GLN A 179 -5.00 17.75 10.96
C GLN A 179 -4.01 16.61 11.20
N ILE A 180 -2.72 16.94 11.22
CA ILE A 180 -1.67 16.00 11.59
C ILE A 180 -1.43 16.13 13.09
N VAL A 181 -1.57 15.02 13.81
CA VAL A 181 -1.29 14.95 15.25
C VAL A 181 -0.14 13.99 15.47
N THR A 182 0.90 14.46 16.18
CA THR A 182 2.01 13.61 16.63
C THR A 182 1.79 13.26 18.09
N ALA A 183 1.28 12.07 18.34
CA ALA A 183 1.00 11.57 19.69
C ALA A 183 1.02 10.05 19.72
N ASP A 184 1.16 9.48 20.92
CA ASP A 184 0.80 8.09 21.16
C ASP A 184 -0.71 7.92 20.94
N VAL A 185 -1.12 6.93 20.14
CA VAL A 185 -2.51 6.75 19.73
C VAL A 185 -3.44 6.49 20.91
N LYS A 186 -2.98 5.73 21.92
CA LYS A 186 -3.76 5.44 23.13
C LYS A 186 -3.99 6.71 23.92
N LYS A 187 -2.94 7.49 24.15
CA LYS A 187 -3.03 8.80 24.84
C LYS A 187 -3.92 9.78 24.08
N TRP A 188 -3.83 9.80 22.75
CA TRP A 188 -4.65 10.68 21.94
C TRP A 188 -6.13 10.32 22.05
N LEU A 189 -6.49 9.04 21.91
CA LEU A 189 -7.86 8.56 22.08
C LEU A 189 -8.39 8.84 23.50
N ALA A 190 -7.59 8.56 24.53
CA ALA A 190 -7.92 8.85 25.93
C ALA A 190 -8.21 10.34 26.18
N SER A 191 -7.58 11.25 25.43
CA SER A 191 -7.84 12.70 25.51
C SER A 191 -9.10 13.17 24.78
N ARG A 192 -9.79 12.29 24.06
CA ARG A 192 -11.03 12.62 23.34
C ARG A 192 -12.25 12.39 24.22
N GLU A 193 -13.25 13.24 24.03
CA GLU A 193 -14.56 13.07 24.65
C GLU A 193 -15.20 11.73 24.23
N PRO A 194 -15.97 11.07 25.12
CA PRO A 194 -16.76 9.91 24.75
C PRO A 194 -17.69 10.23 23.57
N THR A 195 -17.93 9.25 22.69
CA THR A 195 -18.86 9.38 21.55
C THR A 195 -18.59 10.61 20.65
N SER A 196 -17.32 10.87 20.34
CA SER A 196 -16.89 12.05 19.58
C SER A 196 -16.49 11.76 18.13
N ILE A 197 -16.25 10.51 17.76
CA ILE A 197 -15.69 10.11 16.46
C ILE A 197 -16.68 9.29 15.63
N ASP A 198 -16.91 9.70 14.38
CA ASP A 198 -17.81 9.02 13.44
C ASP A 198 -17.16 7.84 12.72
N CYS A 199 -15.85 7.94 12.42
CA CYS A 199 -15.12 6.91 11.68
C CYS A 199 -13.69 6.75 12.23
N LEU A 200 -13.25 5.50 12.42
CA LEU A 200 -11.87 5.17 12.79
C LEU A 200 -11.26 4.21 11.77
N SER A 201 -10.03 4.49 11.35
CA SER A 201 -9.23 3.60 10.50
C SER A 201 -7.91 3.29 11.21
N LEU A 202 -7.73 2.02 11.59
CA LEU A 202 -6.60 1.52 12.35
C LEU A 202 -5.83 0.54 11.46
N SER A 203 -4.81 1.05 10.76
CA SER A 203 -4.00 0.25 9.82
C SER A 203 -2.66 -0.12 10.45
N ASN A 204 -2.45 -1.41 10.69
CA ASN A 204 -1.17 -2.03 11.10
C ASN A 204 -0.61 -1.53 12.45
N ILE A 205 -1.38 -0.78 13.23
CA ILE A 205 -0.92 -0.26 14.52
C ILE A 205 -0.85 -1.35 15.59
N CYS A 206 -1.74 -2.35 15.53
CA CYS A 206 -1.85 -3.37 16.57
C CYS A 206 -0.81 -4.48 16.42
N GLU A 207 -0.14 -4.62 15.28
CA GLU A 207 0.93 -5.61 15.10
C GLU A 207 2.12 -5.38 16.05
N LEU A 208 2.33 -4.12 16.44
CA LEU A 208 3.41 -3.69 17.32
C LEU A 208 3.01 -3.60 18.80
N MET A 209 1.76 -3.91 19.13
CA MET A 209 1.20 -3.80 20.47
C MET A 209 1.11 -5.16 21.15
N SER A 210 1.31 -5.20 22.48
CA SER A 210 0.95 -6.37 23.29
C SER A 210 -0.56 -6.66 23.23
N ILE A 211 -0.99 -7.80 23.77
CA ILE A 211 -2.43 -8.13 23.85
C ILE A 211 -3.16 -7.10 24.73
N GLU A 212 -2.56 -6.76 25.87
CA GLU A 212 -3.07 -5.79 26.83
C GLU A 212 -3.14 -4.40 26.20
N GLU A 213 -2.08 -3.98 25.51
CA GLU A 213 -2.07 -2.69 24.81
C GLU A 213 -3.11 -2.61 23.70
N THR A 214 -3.33 -3.73 23.00
CA THR A 214 -4.38 -3.82 21.98
C THR A 214 -5.75 -3.68 22.64
N ALA A 215 -6.02 -4.41 23.72
CA ALA A 215 -7.29 -4.34 24.44
C ALA A 215 -7.59 -2.91 24.92
N THR A 216 -6.65 -2.25 25.60
CA THR A 216 -6.79 -0.86 26.03
C THR A 216 -7.02 0.09 24.85
N THR A 217 -6.35 -0.13 23.71
CA THR A 217 -6.59 0.69 22.50
C THR A 217 -8.03 0.53 22.03
N PHE A 218 -8.56 -0.69 21.99
CA PHE A 218 -9.92 -0.94 21.52
C PHE A 218 -11.00 -0.51 22.52
N GLU A 219 -10.72 -0.50 23.82
CA GLU A 219 -11.58 0.13 24.82
C GLU A 219 -11.73 1.64 24.54
N GLU A 220 -10.62 2.32 24.27
CA GLU A 220 -10.63 3.75 23.94
C GLU A 220 -11.28 4.04 22.58
N VAL A 221 -11.08 3.18 21.58
CA VAL A 221 -11.81 3.23 20.30
C VAL A 221 -13.32 3.11 20.55
N SER A 222 -13.75 2.13 21.34
CA SER A 222 -15.17 1.90 21.68
C SER A 222 -15.78 3.09 22.40
N ARG A 223 -15.06 3.65 23.38
CA ARG A 223 -15.49 4.80 24.18
C ARG A 223 -15.65 6.06 23.34
N THR A 224 -14.74 6.29 22.41
CA THR A 224 -14.72 7.50 21.56
C THR A 224 -15.62 7.40 20.34
N ALA A 225 -15.94 6.19 19.89
CA ALA A 225 -16.85 5.94 18.76
C ALA A 225 -18.28 6.41 19.07
N ARG A 226 -18.90 7.14 18.13
CA ARG A 226 -20.33 7.44 18.17
C ARG A 226 -21.18 6.18 17.95
N LYS A 227 -22.44 6.24 18.39
CA LYS A 227 -23.41 5.21 18.03
C LYS A 227 -23.56 5.16 16.50
N GLY A 228 -23.27 4.00 15.90
CA GLY A 228 -23.28 3.83 14.44
C GLY A 228 -21.97 4.20 13.75
N ALA A 229 -20.89 4.47 14.50
CA ALA A 229 -19.59 4.77 13.93
C ALA A 229 -19.02 3.60 13.11
N TRP A 230 -18.21 3.94 12.10
CA TRP A 230 -17.55 2.95 11.25
C TRP A 230 -16.12 2.74 11.71
N ILE A 231 -15.75 1.49 11.98
CA ILE A 231 -14.40 1.13 12.43
C ILE A 231 -13.81 0.18 11.41
N CYS A 232 -12.75 0.62 10.74
CA CYS A 232 -11.95 -0.20 9.83
C CYS A 232 -10.65 -0.58 10.53
N PHE A 233 -10.46 -1.87 10.76
CA PHE A 233 -9.24 -2.42 11.36
C PHE A 233 -8.54 -3.32 10.35
N ARG A 234 -7.23 -3.10 10.16
CA ARG A 234 -6.42 -3.88 9.22
C ARG A 234 -5.11 -4.30 9.87
N ASN A 235 -4.81 -5.59 9.80
CA ASN A 235 -3.54 -6.19 10.23
C ASN A 235 -2.95 -7.03 9.09
N LEU A 236 -1.63 -7.13 9.05
CA LEU A 236 -0.88 -7.88 8.06
C LEU A 236 -0.90 -9.38 8.33
N MET A 237 -0.60 -9.80 9.57
CA MET A 237 -0.30 -11.20 9.88
C MET A 237 -1.16 -11.82 10.98
N ILE A 238 -1.64 -11.03 11.95
CA ILE A 238 -2.18 -11.56 13.20
C ILE A 238 -3.70 -11.31 13.26
N PRO A 239 -4.53 -12.37 13.27
CA PRO A 239 -5.92 -12.26 13.69
C PRO A 239 -5.93 -11.89 15.16
N LYS A 240 -6.14 -10.60 15.46
CA LYS A 240 -6.42 -10.17 16.82
C LYS A 240 -7.94 -10.17 16.96
N ASN A 241 -8.46 -11.22 17.60
CA ASN A 241 -9.86 -11.29 17.96
C ASN A 241 -10.13 -10.26 19.07
N CYS A 242 -10.69 -9.12 18.70
CA CYS A 242 -11.23 -8.18 19.66
C CYS A 242 -12.67 -8.60 19.94
N SER A 243 -12.91 -9.19 21.11
CA SER A 243 -14.26 -9.50 21.59
C SER A 243 -15.11 -8.24 21.54
N GLY A 244 -16.18 -8.26 20.72
CA GLY A 244 -17.10 -7.13 20.54
C GLY A 244 -17.06 -6.44 19.17
N PHE A 245 -16.12 -6.79 18.29
CA PHE A 245 -16.02 -6.24 16.95
C PHE A 245 -16.11 -7.33 15.86
N PHE A 246 -16.98 -7.12 14.88
CA PHE A 246 -16.95 -7.92 13.65
C PHE A 246 -15.71 -7.53 12.84
N VAL A 247 -14.69 -8.39 12.87
CA VAL A 247 -13.53 -8.27 11.99
C VAL A 247 -13.91 -8.92 10.65
N GLN A 248 -14.17 -8.11 9.63
CA GLN A 248 -14.22 -8.60 8.26
C GLN A 248 -12.79 -8.68 7.75
N SER A 249 -12.23 -9.89 7.75
CA SER A 249 -10.97 -10.20 7.09
C SER A 249 -11.24 -10.39 5.60
N ASP A 250 -10.68 -9.51 4.77
CA ASP A 250 -10.49 -9.78 3.33
C ASP A 250 -9.29 -10.70 3.13
#